data_AF-A0A1E5QVF2-F1
#
_entry.id   AF-A0A1E5QVF2-F1
#
_cell.length_a   1.000
_cell.length_b   1.000
_cell.length_c   1.000
_cell.angle_alpha   90.00
_cell.angle_beta   90.00
_cell.angle_gamma   90.00
#
_symmetry.space_group_name_H-M   'P 1'
#
loop_
_entity.id
_entity.type
_entity.pdbx_description
1 polymer ?
#
loop_
_entity_poly.entity_id
_entity_poly.type
_entity_poly.pdbx_seq_one_letter_code
_entity_poly.pdbx_strand_id
1 'polypeptide(L)' 'MYQKIYCVNHVGKNLLIVGYHPDKLWEFRAVTSEGIVVQEVNSFETAELAENQGKKWIEDHLL' A
#
# COMPACT_ATOMS: atom_id res chain seq x y z
N MET A 1 -9.62 -6.08 8.08
CA MET A 1 -9.63 -6.85 6.80
C MET A 1 -10.19 -5.93 5.73
N TYR A 2 -9.56 -5.84 4.56
CA TYR A 2 -10.03 -4.95 3.49
C TYR A 2 -11.45 -5.30 3.05
N GLN A 3 -12.29 -4.28 2.88
CA GLN A 3 -13.59 -4.46 2.22
C GLN A 3 -13.44 -4.53 0.71
N LYS A 4 -12.46 -3.79 0.16
CA LYS A 4 -12.17 -3.73 -1.28
C LYS A 4 -10.66 -3.62 -1.49
N ILE A 5 -10.14 -4.30 -2.51
CA ILE A 5 -8.78 -4.09 -3.02
C ILE A 5 -8.88 -3.23 -4.28
N TYR A 6 -8.11 -2.16 -4.34
CA TYR A 6 -7.97 -1.34 -5.54
C TYR A 6 -6.88 -1.91 -6.45
N CYS A 7 -5.67 -2.12 -5.92
CA CYS A 7 -4.57 -2.70 -6.67
C CYS A 7 -3.62 -3.51 -5.79
N VAL A 8 -2.88 -4.40 -6.45
CA VAL A 8 -1.69 -5.07 -5.92
C VAL A 8 -0.63 -4.95 -7.00
N ASN A 9 0.40 -4.14 -6.74
CA ASN A 9 1.41 -3.77 -7.71
C ASN A 9 2.80 -4.19 -7.23
N HIS A 10 3.66 -4.56 -8.17
CA HIS A 10 5.09 -4.72 -7.90
C HIS A 10 5.78 -3.36 -8.03
N VAL A 11 6.64 -3.04 -7.07
CA VAL A 11 7.56 -1.90 -7.10
C VAL A 11 8.95 -2.44 -6.81
N GLY A 12 9.75 -2.61 -7.87
CA GLY A 12 10.96 -3.42 -7.82
C GLY A 12 10.65 -4.88 -7.44
N LYS A 13 11.30 -5.38 -6.38
CA LYS A 13 11.07 -6.73 -5.82
C LYS A 13 10.00 -6.78 -4.72
N ASN A 14 9.46 -5.62 -4.34
CA ASN A 14 8.51 -5.49 -3.24
C ASN A 14 7.09 -5.34 -3.78
N LEU A 15 6.10 -5.59 -2.93
CA LEU A 15 4.68 -5.47 -3.24
C LEU A 15 4.08 -4.25 -2.56
N LEU A 16 3.24 -3.54 -3.30
CA LEU A 16 2.35 -2.52 -2.82
C LEU A 16 0.92 -3.04 -2.90
N ILE A 17 0.21 -3.04 -1.78
CA ILE A 17 -1.21 -3.40 -1.72
C ILE A 17 -1.99 -2.15 -1.36
N VAL A 18 -3.01 -1.80 -2.13
CA VAL A 18 -3.90 -0.68 -1.84
C VAL A 18 -5.32 -1.18 -1.66
N GLY A 19 -5.91 -0.89 -0.51
CA GLY A 19 -7.22 -1.39 -0.11
C GLY A 19 -8.04 -0.38 0.68
N TYR A 20 -9.35 -0.61 0.71
CA TYR A 20 -10.31 0.22 1.44
C TYR A 20 -10.67 -0.44 2.78
N HIS A 21 -10.47 0.28 3.87
CA HIS A 21 -10.80 -0.18 5.22
C HIS A 21 -12.28 0.09 5.57
N PRO A 22 -12.91 -0.74 6.43
CA PRO A 22 -14.23 -0.49 6.98
C PRO A 22 -14.48 0.90 7.56
N ASP A 23 -13.43 1.55 8.08
CA ASP A 23 -13.49 2.91 8.64
C ASP A 23 -13.55 4.02 7.57
N LYS A 24 -13.80 3.62 6.32
CA LYS A 24 -14.00 4.44 5.14
C LYS A 24 -12.77 5.18 4.60
N LEU A 25 -11.56 4.77 4.99
CA LEU A 25 -10.31 5.32 4.48
C LEU A 25 -9.58 4.30 3.59
N TRP A 26 -8.86 4.82 2.61
CA TRP A 26 -7.93 4.05 1.81
C TRP A 26 -6.62 3.89 2.57
N GLU A 27 -6.02 2.72 2.37
CA GLU A 27 -4.80 2.28 3.02
C GLU A 27 -3.85 1.73 1.97
N PHE A 28 -2.54 1.92 2.18
CA PHE A 28 -1.54 1.11 1.52
C PHE A 28 -0.77 0.25 2.52
N ARG A 29 -0.34 -0.92 2.06
CA ARG A 29 0.67 -1.77 2.71
C ARG A 29 1.86 -1.98 1.79
N ALA A 30 3.06 -1.76 2.31
CA ALA A 30 4.31 -2.14 1.65
C ALA A 30 4.78 -3.49 2.22
N VAL A 31 4.98 -4.45 1.32
CA VAL A 31 5.35 -5.84 1.65
C VAL A 31 6.66 -6.17 0.95
N THR A 32 7.64 -6.68 1.70
CA THR A 32 8.94 -7.05 1.14
C THR A 32 8.85 -8.30 0.28
N SER A 33 9.91 -8.62 -0.47
CA SER A 33 10.02 -9.87 -1.25
C SER A 33 9.90 -11.15 -0.41
N GLU A 34 10.06 -11.05 0.91
CA GLU A 34 9.94 -12.16 1.86
C GLU A 34 8.50 -12.30 2.41
N GLY A 35 7.58 -11.42 1.98
CA GLY A 35 6.20 -11.41 2.47
C GLY A 35 6.00 -10.66 3.78
N ILE A 36 6.98 -9.88 4.23
CA ILE A 36 6.91 -9.12 5.49
C ILE A 36 6.29 -7.75 5.23
N VAL A 37 5.22 -7.41 5.96
CA VAL A 37 4.65 -6.06 5.95
C VAL A 37 5.57 -5.15 6.75
N VAL A 38 6.14 -4.13 6.10
CA VAL A 38 7.08 -3.18 6.73
C VAL A 38 6.51 -1.78 6.90
N GLN A 39 5.42 -1.47 6.21
CA GLN A 39 4.69 -0.22 6.39
C GLN A 39 3.21 -0.41 6.08
N GLU A 40 2.38 0.23 6.90
CA GLU A 40 0.92 0.30 6.73
C GLU A 40 0.44 1.71 7.10
N VAL A 41 -0.29 2.37 6.20
CA VAL A 41 -0.83 3.72 6.45
C VAL A 41 -2.28 3.77 5.97
N ASN A 42 -3.21 4.06 6.88
CA ASN A 42 -4.65 4.08 6.64
C ASN A 42 -5.23 5.48 6.93
N SER A 43 -5.00 6.40 6.01
CA SER A 43 -5.40 7.81 6.19
C SER A 43 -5.70 8.53 4.88
N PHE A 44 -5.95 7.80 3.80
CA PHE A 44 -6.10 8.39 2.46
C PHE A 44 -7.56 8.49 2.05
N GLU A 45 -7.94 9.62 1.45
CA GLU A 45 -9.30 9.84 0.93
C GLU A 45 -9.56 9.12 -0.39
N THR A 46 -8.51 8.85 -1.17
CA THR A 46 -8.59 8.17 -2.46
C THR A 46 -7.58 7.04 -2.58
N ALA A 47 -7.88 6.07 -3.46
CA ALA A 47 -6.99 4.96 -3.74
C ALA A 47 -5.69 5.42 -4.42
N GLU A 48 -5.79 6.41 -5.32
CA GLU A 48 -4.66 6.99 -6.04
C GLU A 48 -3.68 7.69 -5.09
N LEU A 49 -4.17 8.36 -4.05
CA LEU A 49 -3.31 8.97 -3.03
C LEU A 49 -2.56 7.90 -2.23
N ALA A 50 -3.25 6.85 -1.81
CA ALA A 50 -2.64 5.72 -1.12
C ALA A 50 -1.59 5.02 -2.01
N GLU A 51 -1.90 4.82 -3.30
CA GLU A 51 -0.99 4.22 -4.26
C GLU A 51 0.27 5.07 -4.46
N ASN A 52 0.12 6.36 -4.76
CA ASN A 52 1.25 7.25 -5.02
C ASN A 52 2.15 7.39 -3.79
N GLN A 53 1.57 7.52 -2.60
CA GLN A 53 2.33 7.61 -1.37
C GLN A 53 3.04 6.28 -1.05
N GLY A 54 2.37 5.15 -1.28
CA GLY A 54 2.96 3.83 -1.07
C GLY A 54 4.09 3.51 -2.05
N LYS A 55 3.93 3.86 -3.34
CA LYS A 55 4.99 3.75 -4.36
C LYS A 55 6.22 4.56 -3.94
N LYS A 56 6.03 5.83 -3.65
CA LYS A 56 7.11 6.73 -3.22
C LYS A 56 7.80 6.20 -1.97
N TRP A 57 7.05 5.72 -0.98
CA TRP A 57 7.63 5.18 0.24
C TRP A 57 8.52 3.95 -0.05
N ILE A 58 8.06 3.02 -0.90
CA ILE A 58 8.86 1.85 -1.29
C ILE A 58 10.13 2.29 -2.04
N GLU A 59 10.01 3.25 -2.96
CA GLU A 59 11.16 3.80 -3.69
C GLU A 59 12.19 4.47 -2.77
N ASP A 60 11.72 5.21 -1.76
CA ASP A 60 12.58 5.94 -0.82
C ASP A 60 13.25 5.02 0.22
N HIS A 61 12.71 3.82 0.50
CA HIS A 61 13.15 2.99 1.65
C HIS A 61 13.57 1.56 1.33
N LEU A 62 13.10 0.97 0.22
CA LEU A 62 13.28 -0.46 -0.08
C LEU A 62 13.94 -0.76 -1.43
N LEU A 63 14.23 0.28 -2.24
CA LEU A 63 15.03 0.19 -3.47
C LEU A 63 16.45 0.69 -3.22
#